data_AF-A0A7C6FKW4-F1
#
_entry.id   AF-A0A7C6FKW4-F1
#
_cell.length_a   1.000
_cell.length_b   1.000
_cell.length_c   1.000
_cell.angle_alpha   90.00
_cell.angle_beta   90.00
_cell.angle_gamma   90.00
#
_symmetry.space_group_name_H-M   'P 1'
#
loop_
_entity.id
_entity.type
_entity.pdbx_description
1 polymer ?
#
loop_
_entity_poly.entity_id
_entity_poly.type
_entity_poly.pdbx_seq_one_letter_code
_entity_poly.pdbx_strand_id
1 'polypeptide(L)'
;MKIEAWADFHCPYCLIGKERLNVALKQLGLAEQAQVIPRSFLLNLDSDEPDGVSMAEHVQLEYGGEIDDILKGFEDLAEEARGDGLKLDMAGARYARMMDPHRLLQYAKTKGLGNELFRRAQELLFEEGVLLSDHRVLLRVAREVGLDEAEARAVLDSDRFHQEVLADDGIAREMVIDYVPYYVVDGKHHFSGDLTLQDYLDNLKKAANQ
;
A
#
# COMPACT_ATOMS: atom_id res chain seq x y z
N MET A 1 -21.01 2.02 -2.14
CA MET A 1 -20.22 1.96 -0.89
C MET A 1 -18.83 2.50 -1.21
N LYS A 2 -18.45 3.63 -0.63
CA LYS A 2 -17.10 4.21 -0.76
C LYS A 2 -16.21 3.64 0.35
N ILE A 3 -15.04 3.14 0.01
CA ILE A 3 -14.07 2.62 0.99
C ILE A 3 -12.75 3.37 0.78
N GLU A 4 -12.39 4.23 1.71
CA GLU A 4 -11.10 4.92 1.70
C GLU A 4 -10.08 4.08 2.46
N ALA A 5 -8.96 3.74 1.80
CA ALA A 5 -7.96 2.82 2.32
C ALA A 5 -6.61 3.53 2.43
N TRP A 6 -6.23 3.96 3.62
CA TRP A 6 -4.89 4.48 3.90
C TRP A 6 -3.90 3.32 3.96
N ALA A 7 -2.88 3.40 3.12
CA ALA A 7 -1.89 2.35 2.96
C ALA A 7 -0.58 2.94 2.42
N ASP A 8 0.53 2.27 2.77
CA ASP A 8 1.85 2.52 2.19
C ASP A 8 2.24 1.31 1.31
N PHE A 9 2.97 1.58 0.24
CA PHE A 9 3.48 0.57 -0.69
C PHE A 9 4.48 -0.39 -0.01
N HIS A 10 5.34 0.09 0.91
CA HIS A 10 6.29 -0.78 1.63
C HIS A 10 5.66 -1.60 2.75
N CYS A 11 4.37 -1.41 3.04
CA CYS A 11 3.69 -2.17 4.07
C CYS A 11 3.21 -3.53 3.52
N PRO A 12 3.79 -4.67 3.92
CA PRO A 12 3.33 -5.98 3.46
C PRO A 12 1.92 -6.31 3.99
N TYR A 13 1.57 -5.82 5.17
CA TYR A 13 0.22 -5.96 5.74
C TYR A 13 -0.84 -5.21 4.93
N CYS A 14 -0.47 -4.11 4.26
CA CYS A 14 -1.38 -3.42 3.33
C CYS A 14 -1.67 -4.28 2.09
N LEU A 15 -0.69 -5.05 1.60
CA LEU A 15 -0.90 -5.99 0.49
C LEU A 15 -1.86 -7.11 0.89
N ILE A 16 -1.61 -7.75 2.04
CA ILE A 16 -2.44 -8.83 2.59
C ILE A 16 -3.86 -8.33 2.87
N GLY A 17 -3.99 -7.21 3.57
CA GLY A 17 -5.29 -6.62 3.91
C GLY A 17 -6.10 -6.22 2.68
N LYS A 18 -5.45 -5.70 1.64
CA LYS A 18 -6.13 -5.39 0.36
C LYS A 18 -6.67 -6.65 -0.31
N GLU A 19 -5.92 -7.74 -0.32
CA GLU A 19 -6.39 -9.01 -0.88
C GLU A 19 -7.59 -9.54 -0.09
N ARG A 20 -7.50 -9.56 1.25
CA ARG A 20 -8.61 -9.98 2.12
C ARG A 20 -9.85 -9.10 1.95
N LEU A 21 -9.69 -7.79 1.80
CA LEU A 21 -10.79 -6.86 1.49
C LEU A 21 -11.47 -7.24 0.16
N ASN A 22 -10.69 -7.46 -0.90
CA ASN A 22 -11.21 -7.81 -2.22
C ASN A 22 -11.98 -9.13 -2.19
N VAL A 23 -11.43 -10.15 -1.51
CA VAL A 23 -12.11 -11.44 -1.31
C VAL A 23 -13.40 -11.26 -0.53
N ALA A 24 -13.40 -10.49 0.56
CA ALA A 24 -14.58 -10.24 1.36
C ALA A 24 -15.69 -9.50 0.57
N LEU A 25 -15.33 -8.47 -0.19
CA LEU A 25 -16.25 -7.74 -1.08
C LEU A 25 -16.88 -8.68 -2.11
N LYS A 26 -16.09 -9.58 -2.70
CA LYS A 26 -16.58 -10.59 -3.65
C LYS A 26 -17.54 -11.58 -3.00
N GLN A 27 -17.20 -12.12 -1.83
CA GLN A 27 -18.05 -13.08 -1.11
C GLN A 27 -19.39 -12.47 -0.68
N LEU A 28 -19.42 -11.18 -0.37
CA LEU A 28 -20.64 -10.45 -0.01
C LEU A 28 -21.43 -9.97 -1.24
N GLY A 29 -20.95 -10.18 -2.46
CA GLY A 29 -21.60 -9.67 -3.68
C GLY A 29 -21.55 -8.14 -3.79
N LEU A 30 -20.59 -7.50 -3.12
CA LEU A 30 -20.42 -6.04 -3.05
C LEU A 30 -19.34 -5.51 -3.99
N ALA A 31 -18.59 -6.37 -4.70
CA ALA A 31 -17.44 -5.97 -5.51
C ALA A 31 -17.77 -4.85 -6.52
N GLU A 32 -18.90 -4.94 -7.23
CA GLU A 32 -19.34 -3.92 -8.20
C GLU A 32 -19.95 -2.67 -7.56
N GLN A 33 -20.31 -2.75 -6.28
CA GLN A 33 -20.94 -1.65 -5.53
C GLN A 33 -19.94 -0.87 -4.68
N ALA A 34 -18.76 -1.44 -4.47
CA ALA A 34 -17.70 -0.88 -3.67
C ALA A 34 -16.72 -0.10 -4.54
N GLN A 35 -16.49 1.16 -4.17
CA GLN A 35 -15.42 1.98 -4.72
C GLN A 35 -14.31 2.07 -3.68
N VAL A 36 -13.27 1.26 -3.86
CA VAL A 36 -12.07 1.32 -3.02
C VAL A 36 -11.14 2.42 -3.53
N ILE A 37 -10.83 3.39 -2.68
CA ILE A 37 -10.00 4.54 -2.99
C ILE A 37 -8.73 4.45 -2.16
N PRO A 38 -7.56 4.19 -2.76
CA PRO A 38 -6.31 4.22 -2.03
C PRO A 38 -5.98 5.66 -1.61
N ARG A 39 -5.63 5.82 -0.34
CA ARG A 39 -5.20 7.06 0.29
C ARG A 39 -3.73 6.92 0.66
N SER A 40 -2.96 7.98 0.41
CA SER A 40 -1.55 7.96 0.76
C SER A 40 -1.39 7.98 2.28
N PHE A 41 -0.59 7.06 2.80
CA PHE A 41 -0.11 7.09 4.16
C PHE A 41 1.39 6.88 4.08
N LEU A 42 2.17 7.81 4.61
CA LEU A 42 3.62 7.69 4.62
C LEU A 42 4.00 7.08 5.96
N LEU A 43 4.35 5.79 5.99
CA LEU A 43 4.94 5.20 7.20
C LEU A 43 6.18 6.00 7.59
N ASN A 44 6.88 6.49 6.56
CA ASN A 44 8.13 7.22 6.67
C ASN A 44 7.99 8.58 5.99
N LEU A 45 7.98 9.64 6.80
CA LEU A 45 7.89 11.03 6.34
C LEU A 45 9.25 11.67 6.11
N ASP A 46 10.34 11.03 6.56
CA ASP A 46 11.61 11.72 6.77
C ASP A 46 12.53 11.67 5.54
N SER A 47 13.09 12.83 5.18
CA SER A 47 13.97 12.96 4.00
C SER A 47 15.35 12.32 4.19
N ASP A 48 15.71 12.04 5.45
CA ASP A 48 17.01 11.52 5.84
C ASP A 48 17.06 9.99 5.91
N GLU A 49 15.94 9.33 5.60
CA GLU A 49 15.89 7.88 5.58
C GLU A 49 16.71 7.26 4.44
N PRO A 50 17.28 6.06 4.68
CA PRO A 50 18.05 5.36 3.68
C PRO A 50 17.18 5.00 2.46
N ASP A 51 17.79 5.02 1.28
CA ASP A 51 17.12 4.68 0.02
C ASP A 51 17.92 3.57 -0.65
N GLY A 52 17.26 2.45 -0.97
CA GLY A 52 17.90 1.30 -1.62
C GLY A 52 18.54 0.26 -0.70
N VAL A 53 18.45 0.42 0.63
CA VAL A 53 18.89 -0.62 1.59
C VAL A 53 17.97 -1.85 1.54
N SER A 54 18.43 -2.99 2.02
CA SER A 54 17.54 -4.15 2.17
C SER A 54 16.45 -3.86 3.20
N MET A 55 15.29 -4.48 3.03
CA MET A 55 14.19 -4.36 3.99
C MET A 55 14.61 -4.87 5.38
N ALA A 56 15.45 -5.90 5.45
CA ALA A 56 15.97 -6.44 6.71
C ALA A 56 16.88 -5.44 7.44
N GLU A 57 17.78 -4.76 6.71
CA GLU A 57 18.62 -3.68 7.27
C GLU A 57 17.76 -2.51 7.78
N HIS A 58 16.74 -2.10 7.02
CA HIS A 58 15.83 -1.03 7.46
C HIS A 58 15.09 -1.42 8.75
N VAL A 59 14.49 -2.62 8.79
CA VAL A 59 13.79 -3.13 9.99
C VAL A 59 14.74 -3.22 11.19
N GLN A 60 15.99 -3.66 10.99
CA GLN A 60 16.98 -3.70 12.06
C GLN A 60 17.36 -2.30 12.56
N LEU A 61 17.51 -1.32 11.66
CA LEU A 61 17.85 0.05 12.04
C LEU A 61 16.70 0.72 12.81
N GLU A 62 15.46 0.49 12.39
CA GLU A 62 14.28 1.13 12.97
C GLU A 62 13.82 0.46 14.28
N TYR A 63 13.76 -0.87 14.29
CA TYR A 63 13.17 -1.65 15.40
C TYR A 63 14.19 -2.44 16.22
N GLY A 64 15.46 -2.50 15.78
CA GLY A 64 16.49 -3.33 16.39
C GLY A 64 16.30 -4.83 16.11
N GLY A 65 17.00 -5.66 16.88
CA GLY A 65 16.93 -7.11 16.81
C GLY A 65 18.05 -7.76 15.99
N GLU A 66 18.15 -9.09 16.14
CA GLU A 66 19.11 -9.90 15.40
C GLU A 66 18.60 -10.15 13.98
N ILE A 67 19.51 -10.09 12.99
CA ILE A 67 19.13 -10.21 11.58
C ILE A 67 18.44 -11.54 11.27
N ASP A 68 18.85 -12.63 11.94
CA ASP A 68 18.26 -13.96 11.76
C ASP A 68 16.81 -14.02 12.26
N ASP A 69 16.48 -13.31 13.36
CA ASP A 69 15.11 -13.24 13.87
C ASP A 69 14.20 -12.42 12.94
N ILE A 70 14.73 -11.34 12.36
CA ILE A 70 14.03 -10.53 11.35
C ILE A 70 13.73 -11.36 10.10
N LEU A 71 14.74 -12.06 9.57
CA LEU A 71 14.57 -12.92 8.40
C LEU A 71 13.58 -14.06 8.66
N LYS A 72 13.57 -14.63 9.87
CA LYS A 72 12.56 -15.60 10.26
C LYS A 72 11.15 -15.00 10.28
N GLY A 73 10.99 -13.81 10.85
CA GLY A 73 9.70 -13.10 10.83
C GLY A 73 9.21 -12.80 9.40
N PHE A 74 10.13 -12.52 8.48
CA PHE A 74 9.84 -12.38 7.05
C PHE A 74 9.36 -13.68 6.41
N GLU A 75 9.95 -14.82 6.76
CA GLU A 75 9.50 -16.15 6.29
C GLU A 75 8.11 -16.49 6.82
N ASP A 76 7.84 -16.23 8.11
CA ASP A 76 6.54 -16.45 8.73
C ASP A 76 5.45 -15.60 8.04
N LEU A 77 5.74 -14.32 7.77
CA LEU A 77 4.83 -13.43 7.04
C LEU A 77 4.61 -13.89 5.59
N ALA A 78 5.64 -14.41 4.92
CA ALA A 78 5.51 -14.96 3.58
C ALA A 78 4.65 -16.24 3.55
N GLU A 79 4.70 -17.07 4.59
CA GLU A 79 3.80 -18.23 4.72
C GLU A 79 2.35 -17.79 4.94
N GLU A 80 2.11 -16.77 5.76
CA GLU A 80 0.78 -16.20 5.92
C GLU A 80 0.23 -15.67 4.58
N ALA A 81 1.03 -14.88 3.88
CA ALA A 81 0.65 -14.30 2.58
C ALA A 81 0.34 -15.40 1.54
N ARG A 82 1.05 -16.54 1.57
CA ARG A 82 0.75 -17.70 0.71
C ARG A 82 -0.66 -18.26 0.96
N GLY A 83 -1.16 -18.20 2.19
CA GLY A 83 -2.53 -18.58 2.54
C GLY A 83 -3.59 -17.75 1.81
N ASP A 84 -3.26 -16.50 1.48
CA ASP A 84 -4.08 -15.58 0.69
C ASP A 84 -3.77 -15.62 -0.82
N GLY A 85 -2.93 -16.56 -1.26
CA GLY A 85 -2.52 -16.69 -2.67
C GLY A 85 -1.51 -15.63 -3.13
N LEU A 86 -0.88 -14.92 -2.19
CA LEU A 86 0.12 -13.89 -2.45
C LEU A 86 1.52 -14.48 -2.40
N LYS A 87 2.40 -13.95 -3.25
CA LYS A 87 3.83 -14.20 -3.18
C LYS A 87 4.50 -13.00 -2.51
N LEU A 88 5.26 -13.26 -1.47
CA LEU A 88 5.96 -12.24 -0.70
C LEU A 88 7.40 -12.71 -0.46
N ASP A 89 8.37 -11.90 -0.86
CA ASP A 89 9.80 -12.06 -0.61
C ASP A 89 10.33 -10.80 0.08
N MET A 90 10.11 -10.73 1.39
CA MET A 90 10.56 -9.60 2.22
C MET A 90 12.09 -9.56 2.35
N ALA A 91 12.77 -10.70 2.30
CA ALA A 91 14.23 -10.76 2.37
C ALA A 91 14.87 -10.17 1.10
N GLY A 92 14.23 -10.37 -0.06
CA GLY A 92 14.62 -9.76 -1.34
C GLY A 92 14.16 -8.31 -1.53
N ALA A 93 13.17 -7.85 -0.73
CA ALA A 93 12.61 -6.52 -0.85
C ALA A 93 13.61 -5.40 -0.50
N ARG A 94 13.42 -4.24 -1.14
CA ARG A 94 14.21 -3.04 -0.92
C ARG A 94 13.39 -2.00 -0.22
N TYR A 95 14.00 -1.32 0.73
CA TYR A 95 13.42 -0.14 1.33
C TYR A 95 13.72 1.09 0.46
N ALA A 96 12.74 1.99 0.33
CA ALA A 96 12.81 3.16 -0.53
C ALA A 96 12.04 4.35 0.06
N ARG A 97 12.36 5.54 -0.42
CA ARG A 97 11.54 6.73 -0.15
C ARG A 97 10.22 6.67 -0.93
N MET A 98 9.10 6.98 -0.25
CA MET A 98 7.76 6.75 -0.80
C MET A 98 7.02 7.97 -1.34
N MET A 99 7.63 9.16 -1.29
CA MET A 99 7.01 10.37 -1.85
C MET A 99 6.67 10.21 -3.35
N ASP A 100 7.62 9.84 -4.20
CA ASP A 100 7.37 9.72 -5.65
C ASP A 100 6.39 8.58 -6.02
N PRO A 101 6.48 7.37 -5.42
CA PRO A 101 5.43 6.35 -5.55
C PRO A 101 4.03 6.87 -5.21
N HIS A 102 3.88 7.61 -4.10
CA HIS A 102 2.60 8.20 -3.70
C HIS A 102 2.16 9.34 -4.62
N ARG A 103 3.08 10.15 -5.15
CA ARG A 103 2.73 11.18 -6.15
C ARG A 103 2.21 10.56 -7.44
N LEU A 104 2.84 9.46 -7.87
CA LEU A 104 2.35 8.70 -9.02
C LEU A 104 1.00 8.02 -8.74
N LEU A 105 0.76 7.58 -7.50
CA LEU A 105 -0.57 7.11 -7.04
C LEU A 105 -1.64 8.18 -7.19
N GLN A 106 -1.37 9.42 -6.75
CA GLN A 106 -2.33 10.51 -6.90
C GLN A 106 -2.65 10.78 -8.37
N TYR A 107 -1.65 10.76 -9.25
CA TYR A 107 -1.87 10.83 -10.69
C TYR A 107 -2.74 9.67 -11.19
N ALA A 108 -2.41 8.43 -10.83
CA ALA A 108 -3.15 7.24 -11.23
C ALA A 108 -4.63 7.30 -10.79
N LYS A 109 -4.91 7.81 -9.59
CA LYS A 109 -6.27 8.05 -9.08
C LYS A 109 -7.08 8.97 -10.00
N THR A 110 -6.46 10.01 -10.58
CA THR A 110 -7.16 10.91 -11.53
C THR A 110 -7.59 10.22 -12.82
N LYS A 111 -6.99 9.07 -13.13
CA LYS A 111 -7.29 8.25 -14.31
C LYS A 111 -8.12 7.01 -13.97
N GLY A 112 -8.51 6.82 -12.71
CA GLY A 112 -9.22 5.64 -12.25
C GLY A 112 -8.35 4.38 -12.13
N LEU A 113 -7.02 4.52 -12.16
CA LEU A 113 -6.05 3.40 -12.17
C LEU A 113 -5.26 3.30 -10.85
N GLY A 114 -5.76 3.92 -9.78
CA GLY A 114 -5.05 4.00 -8.50
C GLY A 114 -4.85 2.63 -7.84
N ASN A 115 -5.84 1.73 -7.92
CA ASN A 115 -5.75 0.41 -7.29
C ASN A 115 -4.78 -0.49 -8.06
N GLU A 116 -4.81 -0.41 -9.38
CA GLU A 116 -3.97 -1.15 -10.31
C GLU A 116 -2.52 -0.74 -10.15
N LEU A 117 -2.24 0.57 -10.12
CA LEU A 117 -0.90 1.08 -9.86
C LEU A 117 -0.38 0.63 -8.50
N PHE A 118 -1.21 0.76 -7.45
CA PHE A 118 -0.82 0.36 -6.10
C PHE A 118 -0.45 -1.12 -6.04
N ARG A 119 -1.34 -1.98 -6.56
CA ARG A 119 -1.13 -3.42 -6.60
C ARG A 119 0.14 -3.77 -7.37
N ARG A 120 0.32 -3.21 -8.57
CA ARG A 120 1.43 -3.56 -9.43
C ARG A 120 2.78 -3.14 -8.87
N ALA A 121 2.85 -1.96 -8.24
CA ALA A 121 4.06 -1.52 -7.56
C ALA A 121 4.43 -2.42 -6.36
N GLN A 122 3.44 -2.85 -5.57
CA GLN A 122 3.69 -3.77 -4.46
C GLN A 122 4.16 -5.15 -4.93
N GLU A 123 3.59 -5.69 -6.01
CA GLU A 123 4.07 -6.94 -6.62
C GLU A 123 5.53 -6.81 -7.05
N LEU A 124 5.88 -5.71 -7.74
CA LEU A 124 7.26 -5.47 -8.13
C LEU A 124 8.22 -5.40 -6.93
N LEU A 125 7.82 -4.67 -5.88
CA LEU A 125 8.62 -4.53 -4.68
C LEU A 125 8.83 -5.87 -3.97
N PHE A 126 7.75 -6.59 -3.69
CA PHE A 126 7.78 -7.76 -2.82
C PHE A 126 8.03 -9.08 -3.55
N GLU A 127 7.86 -9.15 -4.87
CA GLU A 127 8.12 -10.38 -5.62
C GLU A 127 9.36 -10.30 -6.51
N GLU A 128 9.71 -9.09 -6.99
CA GLU A 128 10.86 -8.85 -7.86
C GLU A 128 12.01 -8.10 -7.13
N GLY A 129 11.79 -7.63 -5.89
CA GLY A 129 12.82 -6.95 -5.09
C GLY A 129 13.26 -5.61 -5.67
N VAL A 130 12.41 -4.95 -6.46
CA VAL A 130 12.79 -3.71 -7.15
C VAL A 130 12.68 -2.50 -6.23
N LEU A 131 13.51 -1.50 -6.51
CA LEU A 131 13.52 -0.24 -5.78
C LEU A 131 12.44 0.71 -6.32
N LEU A 132 11.40 1.00 -5.53
CA LEU A 132 10.28 1.85 -5.96
C LEU A 132 10.61 3.35 -6.04
N SER A 133 11.73 3.81 -5.49
CA SER A 133 12.21 5.18 -5.69
C SER A 133 12.90 5.39 -7.06
N ASP A 134 13.20 4.32 -7.81
CA ASP A 134 13.74 4.46 -9.18
C ASP A 134 12.64 4.87 -10.16
N HIS A 135 12.76 6.06 -10.73
CA HIS A 135 11.80 6.59 -11.71
C HIS A 135 11.61 5.68 -12.92
N ARG A 136 12.62 4.89 -13.33
CA ARG A 136 12.49 3.92 -14.42
C ARG A 136 11.54 2.78 -14.05
N VAL A 137 11.57 2.34 -12.79
CA VAL A 137 10.64 1.34 -12.25
C VAL A 137 9.23 1.93 -12.17
N LEU A 138 9.09 3.15 -11.65
CA LEU A 138 7.79 3.82 -11.56
C LEU A 138 7.15 4.04 -12.93
N LEU A 139 7.93 4.40 -13.95
CA LEU A 139 7.44 4.50 -15.32
C LEU A 139 7.08 3.15 -15.94
N ARG A 140 7.82 2.08 -15.61
CA ARG A 140 7.44 0.70 -15.97
C ARG A 140 6.06 0.37 -15.39
N VAL A 141 5.85 0.61 -14.10
CA VAL A 141 4.55 0.38 -13.43
C VAL A 141 3.45 1.18 -14.13
N ALA A 142 3.68 2.48 -14.35
CA ALA A 142 2.70 3.36 -14.99
C ALA A 142 2.24 2.80 -16.34
N ARG A 143 3.17 2.37 -17.19
CA ARG A 143 2.84 1.76 -18.49
C ARG A 143 2.10 0.44 -18.36
N GLU A 144 2.54 -0.43 -17.44
CA GLU A 144 1.94 -1.76 -17.25
C GLU A 144 0.48 -1.67 -16.82
N VAL A 145 0.10 -0.61 -16.08
CA VAL A 145 -1.29 -0.35 -15.68
C VAL A 145 -2.07 0.54 -16.66
N GLY A 146 -1.45 0.97 -17.77
CA GLY A 146 -2.11 1.72 -18.83
C GLY A 146 -2.12 3.24 -18.67
N LEU A 147 -1.27 3.81 -17.80
CA LEU A 147 -1.07 5.27 -17.73
C LEU A 147 -0.21 5.78 -18.89
N ASP A 148 -0.41 7.05 -19.23
CA ASP A 148 0.44 7.73 -20.22
C ASP A 148 1.84 7.95 -19.65
N GLU A 149 2.86 7.41 -20.33
CA GLU A 149 4.25 7.47 -19.87
C GLU A 149 4.78 8.92 -19.81
N ALA A 150 4.37 9.79 -20.74
CA ALA A 150 4.83 11.17 -20.77
C ALA A 150 4.21 12.00 -19.64
N GLU A 151 2.92 11.81 -19.33
CA GLU A 151 2.28 12.43 -18.18
C GLU A 151 2.84 11.90 -16.86
N ALA A 152 3.07 10.58 -16.73
CA ALA A 152 3.69 9.98 -15.56
C ALA A 152 5.11 10.51 -15.34
N ARG A 153 5.91 10.63 -16.42
CA ARG A 153 7.24 11.24 -16.37
C ARG A 153 7.16 12.72 -15.94
N ALA A 154 6.22 13.48 -16.48
CA ALA A 154 6.03 14.87 -16.07
C ALA A 154 5.64 15.01 -14.58
N VAL A 155 5.00 14.01 -13.99
CA VAL A 155 4.78 13.97 -12.53
C VAL A 155 6.12 13.76 -11.82
N LEU A 156 6.88 12.73 -12.18
CA LEU A 156 8.15 12.38 -11.55
C LEU A 156 9.24 13.46 -11.70
N ASP A 157 9.25 14.19 -12.82
CA ASP A 157 10.22 15.26 -13.11
C ASP A 157 9.84 16.63 -12.49
N SER A 158 8.77 16.71 -11.69
CA SER A 158 8.28 17.95 -11.06
C SER A 158 7.90 17.74 -9.59
N ASP A 159 7.15 18.67 -8.99
CA ASP A 159 6.51 18.54 -7.65
C ASP A 159 4.99 18.29 -7.73
N ARG A 160 4.45 18.00 -8.92
CA ARG A 160 3.02 17.68 -9.09
C ARG A 160 2.57 16.58 -8.14
N PHE A 161 1.38 16.74 -7.57
CA PHE A 161 0.77 15.83 -6.61
C PHE A 161 1.43 15.76 -5.22
N HIS A 162 2.50 16.51 -4.96
CA HIS A 162 3.16 16.51 -3.64
C HIS A 162 2.21 16.94 -2.52
N GLN A 163 1.46 18.02 -2.74
CA GLN A 163 0.51 18.54 -1.74
C GLN A 163 -0.66 17.58 -1.50
N GLU A 164 -1.08 16.85 -2.53
CA GLU A 164 -2.14 15.84 -2.44
C GLU A 164 -1.70 14.62 -1.64
N VAL A 165 -0.42 14.22 -1.71
CA VAL A 165 0.16 13.21 -0.83
C VAL A 165 0.15 13.69 0.62
N LEU A 166 0.66 14.89 0.88
CA LEU A 166 0.68 15.46 2.22
C LEU A 166 -0.72 15.69 2.80
N ALA A 167 -1.70 15.99 1.96
CA ALA A 167 -3.10 16.13 2.39
C ALA A 167 -3.71 14.79 2.82
N ASP A 168 -3.49 13.70 2.05
CA ASP A 168 -3.96 12.37 2.43
C ASP A 168 -3.28 11.90 3.74
N ASP A 169 -1.96 12.11 3.89
CA ASP A 169 -1.23 11.77 5.13
C ASP A 169 -1.67 12.64 6.31
N GLY A 170 -1.82 13.95 6.09
CA GLY A 170 -2.27 14.91 7.11
C GLY A 170 -3.64 14.57 7.68
N ILE A 171 -4.59 14.16 6.84
CA ILE A 171 -5.90 13.64 7.29
C ILE A 171 -5.69 12.41 8.18
N ALA A 172 -4.77 11.51 7.81
CA ALA A 172 -4.50 10.32 8.62
C ALA A 172 -3.93 10.68 10.00
N ARG A 173 -3.05 11.69 10.07
CA ARG A 173 -2.51 12.21 11.34
C ARG A 173 -3.59 12.88 12.19
N GLU A 174 -4.48 13.67 11.59
CA GLU A 174 -5.63 14.27 12.29
C GLU A 174 -6.58 13.21 12.85
N MET A 175 -6.76 12.11 12.13
CA MET A 175 -7.53 10.95 12.56
C MET A 175 -6.80 10.06 13.58
N VAL A 176 -5.54 10.37 13.90
CA VAL A 176 -4.68 9.58 14.79
C VAL A 176 -4.55 8.13 14.30
N ILE A 177 -4.41 7.95 12.98
CA ILE A 177 -4.12 6.64 12.39
C ILE A 177 -2.64 6.30 12.66
N ASP A 178 -2.42 5.25 13.45
CA ASP A 178 -1.10 4.73 13.84
C ASP A 178 -0.79 3.35 13.22
N TYR A 179 -1.78 2.70 12.61
CA TYR A 179 -1.64 1.39 11.96
C TYR A 179 -2.35 1.34 10.61
N VAL A 180 -1.65 0.82 9.60
CA VAL A 180 -2.16 0.61 8.23
C VAL A 180 -2.08 -0.87 7.85
N PRO A 181 -2.99 -1.39 6.99
CA PRO A 181 -4.01 -0.63 6.24
C PRO A 181 -5.15 -0.13 7.13
N TYR A 182 -5.62 1.09 6.89
CA TYR A 182 -6.76 1.66 7.63
C TYR A 182 -7.89 1.96 6.66
N TYR A 183 -9.10 1.51 7.00
CA TYR A 183 -10.28 1.63 6.14
C TYR A 183 -11.34 2.50 6.76
N VAL A 184 -11.92 3.38 5.94
CA VAL A 184 -13.13 4.14 6.26
C VAL A 184 -14.19 3.81 5.22
N VAL A 185 -15.31 3.24 5.67
CA VAL A 185 -16.45 2.86 4.83
C VAL A 185 -17.56 3.90 4.99
N ASP A 186 -17.94 4.51 3.86
CA ASP A 186 -18.96 5.56 3.73
C ASP A 186 -18.82 6.71 4.74
N GLY A 187 -17.59 6.99 5.20
CA GLY A 187 -17.29 8.05 6.17
C GLY A 187 -17.79 7.79 7.59
N LYS A 188 -18.28 6.59 7.90
CA LYS A 188 -18.94 6.27 9.19
C LYS A 188 -18.26 5.13 9.94
N HIS A 189 -18.07 3.99 9.27
CA HIS A 189 -17.50 2.80 9.88
C HIS A 189 -16.02 2.72 9.55
N HIS A 190 -15.18 2.44 10.53
CA HIS A 190 -13.73 2.31 10.32
C HIS A 190 -13.18 1.06 10.98
N PHE A 191 -12.11 0.52 10.40
CA PHE A 191 -11.36 -0.60 10.93
C PHE A 191 -9.94 -0.60 10.35
N SER A 192 -8.99 -1.21 11.05
CA SER A 192 -7.58 -1.23 10.65
C SER A 192 -6.96 -2.60 10.78
N GLY A 193 -5.98 -2.83 9.92
CA GLY A 193 -5.02 -3.93 10.00
C GLY A 193 -5.25 -5.09 9.03
N ASP A 194 -4.27 -5.98 9.04
CA ASP A 194 -4.23 -7.31 8.44
C ASP A 194 -5.10 -8.31 9.22
N LEU A 195 -6.36 -7.94 9.45
CA LEU A 195 -7.33 -8.79 10.13
C LEU A 195 -7.57 -10.11 9.38
N THR A 196 -8.24 -11.07 10.05
CA THR A 196 -8.66 -12.30 9.38
C THR A 196 -9.71 -12.00 8.30
N LEU A 197 -9.85 -12.88 7.30
CA LEU A 197 -10.92 -12.73 6.29
C LEU A 197 -12.32 -12.63 6.93
N GLN A 198 -12.56 -13.37 8.03
CA GLN A 198 -13.82 -13.32 8.76
C GLN A 198 -14.07 -11.94 9.37
N ASP A 199 -13.05 -11.30 9.93
CA ASP A 199 -13.18 -9.94 10.47
C ASP A 199 -13.45 -8.91 9.36
N TYR A 200 -12.84 -9.05 8.18
CA TYR A 200 -13.17 -8.21 7.01
C TYR A 200 -14.65 -8.37 6.61
N LEU A 201 -15.15 -9.60 6.54
CA LEU A 201 -16.56 -9.89 6.23
C LEU A 201 -17.49 -9.23 7.26
N ASP A 202 -17.16 -9.34 8.54
CA ASP A 202 -18.03 -8.83 9.61
C ASP A 202 -17.99 -7.29 9.70
N ASN A 203 -16.84 -6.67 9.45
CA ASN A 203 -16.73 -5.21 9.32
C ASN A 203 -17.54 -4.66 8.14
N LEU A 204 -17.45 -5.30 6.97
CA LEU A 204 -18.22 -4.88 5.79
C LEU A 204 -19.73 -5.04 5.98
N LYS A 205 -20.19 -6.14 6.60
CA LYS A 205 -21.60 -6.33 6.97
C LYS A 205 -22.06 -5.26 7.97
N LYS A 206 -21.24 -4.95 8.97
CA LYS A 206 -21.56 -3.91 9.96
C LYS A 206 -21.67 -2.54 9.29
N ALA A 207 -20.77 -2.20 8.37
CA ALA A 207 -20.81 -0.97 7.61
C ALA A 207 -22.05 -0.85 6.71
N ALA A 208 -22.45 -1.94 6.05
CA ALA A 208 -23.64 -1.97 5.20
C ALA A 208 -24.97 -1.72 5.94
N ASN A 209 -24.97 -1.85 7.28
CA ASN A 209 -26.16 -1.67 8.12
C ASN A 209 -26.22 -0.29 8.83
N GLN A 210 -25.32 0.65 8.52
CA GLN A 210 -25.20 1.99 9.16
C GLN A 210 -25.52 3.15 8.22
#